data_AF-A0A267DPE2-F1
#
_entry.id   AF-A0A267DPE2-F1
#
_cell.length_a   1.000
_cell.length_b   1.000
_cell.length_c   1.000
_cell.angle_alpha   90.00
_cell.angle_beta   90.00
_cell.angle_gamma   90.00
#
_symmetry.space_group_name_H-M   'P 1'
#
loop_
_entity.id
_entity.type
_entity.pdbx_description
1 polymer ?
#
loop_
_entity_poly.entity_id
_entity_poly.type
_entity_poly.pdbx_seq_one_letter_code
_entity_poly.pdbx_strand_id
1 'polypeptide(L)'
;MGERKGTNKYYPPDFDPRVHRSLDAYHGTHALRERAKKIGQGVIVIRFEMPYNIWCGGCGRHVAMGVRYNAEKKKVGMYYSTPVYEFNMKCHLCDQRYLIRTDPANFDYVIVSGARRKEQRWIQQRMVKSRRRTARQSVA
;
A
#
# COMPACT_ATOMS: atom_id res chain seq x y z
N MET A 1 -17.83 2.11 -25.05
CA MET A 1 -16.42 1.97 -24.59
C MET A 1 -15.64 1.32 -25.71
N GLY A 2 -14.50 1.88 -26.11
CA GLY A 2 -13.63 1.26 -27.10
C GLY A 2 -13.02 -0.04 -26.58
N GLU A 3 -12.65 -0.90 -27.51
CA GLU A 3 -12.03 -2.20 -27.21
C GLU A 3 -10.71 -2.04 -26.44
N ARG A 4 -10.46 -2.87 -25.43
CA ARG A 4 -9.27 -2.77 -24.54
C ARG A 4 -7.95 -2.83 -25.32
N LYS A 5 -7.94 -3.56 -26.45
CA LYS A 5 -6.80 -3.70 -27.36
C LYS A 5 -7.18 -3.24 -28.77
N GLY A 6 -7.83 -2.08 -28.90
CA GLY A 6 -8.08 -1.49 -30.21
C GLY A 6 -6.76 -1.34 -30.98
N THR A 7 -6.65 -2.03 -32.11
CA THR A 7 -5.49 -1.98 -33.01
C THR A 7 -5.41 -0.64 -33.74
N ASN A 8 -6.57 -0.12 -34.15
CA ASN A 8 -6.67 1.17 -34.82
C ASN A 8 -7.26 2.22 -33.88
N LYS A 9 -6.61 3.38 -33.83
CA LYS A 9 -7.09 4.59 -33.15
C LYS A 9 -7.32 5.65 -34.21
N TYR A 10 -8.37 6.45 -34.05
CA TYR A 10 -8.58 7.61 -34.90
C TYR A 10 -7.51 8.66 -34.59
N TYR A 11 -6.79 9.11 -35.62
CA TYR A 11 -5.87 10.23 -35.56
C TYR A 11 -6.53 11.41 -36.28
N PRO A 12 -6.73 12.56 -35.64
CA PRO A 12 -7.29 13.73 -36.28
C PRO A 12 -6.35 14.22 -37.40
N PRO A 13 -6.89 14.89 -38.44
CA PRO A 13 -6.11 15.33 -39.61
C PRO A 13 -4.97 16.30 -39.25
N ASP A 14 -5.11 17.05 -38.16
CA ASP A 14 -4.09 17.99 -37.67
C ASP A 14 -3.00 17.32 -36.81
N PHE A 15 -3.07 16.01 -36.58
CA PHE A 15 -2.12 15.31 -35.70
C PHE A 15 -0.82 14.95 -36.43
N ASP A 16 0.24 15.69 -36.11
CA ASP A 16 1.61 15.32 -36.47
C ASP A 16 2.32 14.48 -35.38
N PRO A 17 2.74 13.23 -35.67
CA PRO A 17 3.43 12.36 -34.70
C PRO A 17 4.76 12.94 -34.18
N ARG A 18 5.45 13.76 -34.99
CA ARG A 18 6.73 14.39 -34.63
C ARG A 18 6.58 15.53 -33.63
N VAL A 19 5.46 16.25 -33.70
CA VAL A 19 5.19 17.42 -32.86
C VAL A 19 4.47 17.00 -31.59
N HIS A 20 3.41 16.20 -31.73
CA HIS A 20 2.53 15.88 -30.60
C HIS A 20 2.95 14.62 -29.83
N ARG A 21 3.81 13.76 -30.39
CA ARG A 21 4.36 12.53 -29.81
C ARG A 21 3.33 11.43 -29.51
N SER A 22 2.21 11.75 -28.88
CA SER A 22 1.11 10.84 -28.57
C SER A 22 -0.24 11.53 -28.69
N LEU A 23 -1.28 10.75 -28.98
CA LEU A 23 -2.66 11.24 -29.06
C LEU A 23 -3.13 11.84 -27.71
N ASP A 24 -2.65 11.28 -26.60
CA ASP A 24 -2.95 11.80 -25.25
C ASP A 24 -2.41 13.22 -25.08
N ALA A 25 -1.17 13.46 -25.53
CA ALA A 25 -0.53 14.78 -25.49
C ALA A 25 -1.20 15.78 -26.45
N TYR A 26 -1.64 15.33 -27.63
CA TYR A 26 -2.46 16.13 -28.54
C TYR A 26 -3.77 16.62 -27.87
N HIS A 27 -4.44 15.74 -27.11
CA HIS A 27 -5.64 16.11 -26.36
C HIS A 27 -5.35 16.81 -25.02
N GLY A 28 -4.08 17.08 -24.68
CA GLY A 28 -3.71 17.65 -23.38
C GLY A 28 -4.03 16.75 -22.17
N THR A 29 -4.22 15.45 -22.41
CA THR A 29 -4.56 14.48 -21.38
C THR A 29 -3.33 13.68 -20.94
N HIS A 30 -3.27 13.32 -19.65
CA HIS A 30 -2.22 12.45 -19.15
C HIS A 30 -2.65 10.98 -19.23
N ALA A 31 -1.72 10.07 -19.54
CA ALA A 31 -1.99 8.63 -19.64
C ALA A 31 -2.59 8.04 -18.36
N LEU A 32 -2.16 8.52 -17.18
CA LEU A 32 -2.71 8.12 -15.89
C LEU A 32 -3.99 8.88 -15.47
N ARG A 33 -4.48 9.81 -16.31
CA ARG A 33 -5.70 10.61 -16.13
C ARG A 33 -5.85 11.10 -14.69
N GLU A 34 -6.93 10.71 -14.00
CA GLU A 34 -7.26 11.17 -12.66
C GLU A 34 -6.24 10.78 -11.58
N ARG A 35 -5.48 9.70 -11.78
CA ARG A 35 -4.45 9.28 -10.81
C ARG A 35 -3.25 10.23 -10.78
N ALA A 36 -3.07 11.00 -11.84
CA ALA A 36 -2.01 11.98 -12.00
C ALA A 36 -2.47 13.43 -11.75
N LYS A 37 -3.64 13.65 -11.14
CA LYS A 37 -4.15 14.99 -10.80
C LYS A 37 -3.12 15.87 -10.08
N LYS A 38 -2.25 15.27 -9.26
CA LYS A 38 -1.21 15.95 -8.47
C LYS A 38 0.22 15.68 -8.96
N ILE A 39 0.39 15.39 -10.26
CA ILE A 39 1.71 15.06 -10.81
C ILE A 39 2.72 16.21 -10.68
N GLY A 40 2.27 17.47 -10.74
CA GLY A 40 3.12 18.64 -10.51
C GLY A 40 3.72 18.70 -9.09
N GLN A 41 3.11 18.00 -8.12
CA GLN A 41 3.62 17.88 -6.76
C GLN A 41 4.42 16.58 -6.55
N GLY A 42 4.64 15.80 -7.61
CA GLY A 42 5.28 14.49 -7.55
C GLY A 42 4.42 13.42 -6.87
N VAL A 43 3.10 13.64 -6.76
CA VAL A 43 2.16 12.73 -6.08
C VAL A 43 1.31 11.98 -7.09
N ILE A 44 1.30 10.65 -6.98
CA ILE A 44 0.48 9.76 -7.81
C ILE A 44 -0.44 8.95 -6.89
N VAL A 45 -1.72 8.85 -7.26
CA VAL A 45 -2.67 7.98 -6.54
C VAL A 45 -2.52 6.55 -7.03
N ILE A 46 -2.19 5.63 -6.12
CA ILE A 46 -2.04 4.19 -6.37
C ILE A 46 -3.01 3.38 -5.51
N ARG A 47 -3.25 2.13 -5.88
CA ARG A 47 -3.87 1.15 -4.97
C ARG A 47 -2.78 0.44 -4.19
N PHE A 48 -2.83 0.56 -2.88
CA PHE A 48 -1.85 0.01 -1.94
C PHE A 48 -2.53 -1.02 -1.04
N GLU A 49 -1.87 -2.16 -0.85
CA GLU A 49 -2.32 -3.22 0.07
C GLU A 49 -1.50 -3.15 1.36
N MET A 50 -2.17 -3.21 2.51
CA MET A 50 -1.49 -3.10 3.80
C MET A 50 -0.54 -4.29 4.03
N PRO A 51 0.77 -4.07 4.26
CA PRO A 51 1.76 -5.15 4.37
C PRO A 51 1.68 -5.91 5.70
N TYR A 52 1.12 -5.30 6.75
CA TYR A 52 0.96 -5.93 8.06
C TYR A 52 -0.28 -5.39 8.76
N ASN A 53 -0.66 -6.08 9.84
CA ASN A 53 -1.76 -5.69 10.69
C ASN A 53 -1.41 -4.43 11.49
N ILE A 54 -2.29 -3.43 11.46
CA ILE A 54 -2.08 -2.15 12.15
C ILE A 54 -3.26 -1.81 13.07
N TRP A 55 -2.98 -1.03 14.10
CA TRP A 55 -3.95 -0.33 14.92
C TRP A 55 -4.00 1.13 14.49
N CYS A 56 -5.20 1.62 14.17
CA CYS A 56 -5.41 3.03 13.85
C CYS A 56 -5.15 3.89 15.09
N GLY A 57 -4.31 4.92 14.97
CA GLY A 57 -4.06 5.88 16.05
C GLY A 57 -5.26 6.80 16.36
N GLY A 58 -6.20 6.97 15.41
CA GLY A 58 -7.39 7.81 15.60
C GLY A 58 -8.57 7.06 16.22
N CYS A 59 -9.03 5.98 15.58
CA CYS A 59 -10.21 5.23 16.02
C CYS A 59 -9.92 3.94 16.79
N GLY A 60 -8.65 3.59 17.02
CA GLY A 60 -8.26 2.37 17.77
C GLY A 60 -8.66 1.05 17.11
N ARG A 61 -9.26 1.07 15.92
CA ARG A 61 -9.70 -0.14 15.21
C ARG A 61 -8.54 -0.82 14.50
N HIS A 62 -8.67 -2.14 14.38
CA HIS A 62 -7.73 -3.00 13.70
C HIS A 62 -7.94 -2.94 12.18
N VAL A 63 -6.86 -2.75 11.43
CA VAL A 63 -6.83 -2.93 9.98
C VAL A 63 -6.02 -4.18 9.70
N ALA A 64 -6.66 -5.12 9.01
CA ALA A 64 -6.04 -6.37 8.64
C ALA A 64 -4.98 -6.18 7.53
N MET A 65 -4.01 -7.10 7.49
CA MET A 65 -3.12 -7.25 6.35
C MET A 65 -3.91 -7.50 5.06
N GLY A 66 -3.47 -6.92 3.95
CA GLY A 66 -4.10 -7.09 2.63
C GLY A 66 -5.29 -6.16 2.35
N VAL A 67 -5.69 -5.32 3.30
CA VAL A 67 -6.73 -4.32 3.07
C VAL A 67 -6.25 -3.28 2.05
N ARG A 68 -7.11 -2.96 1.07
CA ARG A 68 -6.80 -2.10 -0.09
C ARG A 68 -7.17 -0.65 0.15
N TYR A 69 -6.21 0.25 -0.04
CA TYR A 69 -6.38 1.69 0.06
C TYR A 69 -6.04 2.41 -1.25
N ASN A 70 -6.68 3.55 -1.48
CA ASN A 70 -6.16 4.55 -2.41
C ASN A 70 -5.13 5.38 -1.66
N ALA A 71 -3.86 5.25 -2.02
CA ALA A 71 -2.74 5.91 -1.37
C ALA A 71 -2.11 6.96 -2.30
N GLU A 72 -1.74 8.09 -1.73
CA GLU A 72 -0.92 9.10 -2.36
C GLU A 72 0.55 8.69 -2.22
N LYS A 73 1.18 8.28 -3.32
CA LYS A 73 2.61 7.93 -3.39
C LYS A 73 3.41 9.19 -3.67
N LYS A 74 4.39 9.49 -2.80
CA LYS A 74 5.34 10.58 -2.93
C LYS A 74 6.77 10.05 -2.80
N LYS A 75 7.71 10.56 -3.60
CA LYS A 75 9.15 10.33 -3.40
C LYS A 75 9.66 11.32 -2.36
N VAL A 76 10.25 10.83 -1.26
CA VAL A 76 10.72 11.69 -0.15
C VAL A 76 12.24 11.71 -0.05
N GLY A 77 12.91 10.62 -0.39
CA GLY A 77 14.37 10.54 -0.32
C GLY A 77 14.95 9.44 -1.20
N MET A 78 16.24 9.16 -0.99
CA MET A 78 16.94 8.05 -1.62
C MET A 78 17.82 7.36 -0.58
N TYR A 79 17.86 6.03 -0.66
CA TYR A 79 18.77 5.17 0.08
C TYR A 79 19.78 4.61 -0.94
N TYR A 80 20.98 5.20 -0.98
CA TYR A 80 21.94 5.02 -2.07
C TYR A 80 21.29 5.28 -3.44
N SER A 81 21.14 4.25 -4.28
CA SER A 81 20.47 4.31 -5.58
C SER A 81 18.95 4.06 -5.53
N THR A 82 18.43 3.53 -4.43
CA THR A 82 17.02 3.11 -4.30
C THR A 82 16.16 4.27 -3.79
N PRO A 83 15.09 4.68 -4.50
CA PRO A 83 14.20 5.74 -4.02
C PRO A 83 13.37 5.31 -2.83
N VAL A 84 13.29 6.17 -1.81
CA VAL A 84 12.41 5.99 -0.66
C VAL A 84 11.07 6.65 -0.94
N TYR A 85 10.01 5.85 -0.91
CA TYR A 85 8.64 6.30 -1.12
C TYR A 85 7.89 6.44 0.20
N GLU A 86 7.06 7.47 0.26
CA GLU A 86 6.09 7.71 1.30
C GLU A 86 4.68 7.53 0.73
N PHE A 87 3.85 6.81 1.48
CA PHE A 87 2.47 6.52 1.16
C PHE A 87 1.58 7.18 2.21
N ASN A 88 0.76 8.12 1.76
CA ASN A 88 -0.25 8.76 2.59
C ASN A 88 -1.62 8.19 2.23
N MET A 89 -2.35 7.67 3.21
CA MET A 89 -3.68 7.09 3.00
C MET A 89 -4.61 7.36 4.17
N LYS A 90 -5.90 7.49 3.87
CA LYS A 90 -6.97 7.71 4.86
C LYS A 90 -7.45 6.39 5.44
N CYS A 91 -7.75 6.35 6.73
CA CYS A 91 -8.46 5.24 7.35
C CYS A 91 -9.86 5.03 6.71
N HIS A 92 -10.34 3.78 6.66
CA HIS A 92 -11.69 3.50 6.15
C HIS A 92 -12.79 4.03 7.07
N LEU A 93 -12.49 4.14 8.37
CA LEU A 93 -13.52 4.40 9.38
C LEU A 93 -13.34 5.75 10.10
N CYS A 94 -12.29 6.51 9.81
CA CYS A 94 -12.07 7.84 10.39
C CYS A 94 -11.28 8.73 9.43
N ASP A 95 -11.19 10.02 9.76
CA ASP A 95 -10.47 11.01 8.95
C ASP A 95 -8.95 11.04 9.19
N GLN A 96 -8.47 10.20 10.10
CA GLN A 96 -7.04 10.06 10.35
C GLN A 96 -6.33 9.50 9.12
N ARG A 97 -5.18 10.10 8.81
CA ARG A 97 -4.27 9.63 7.76
C ARG A 97 -3.09 8.87 8.36
N TYR A 98 -2.64 7.86 7.64
CA TYR A 98 -1.43 7.10 7.95
C TYR A 98 -0.33 7.49 6.99
N LEU A 99 0.88 7.60 7.51
CA LEU A 99 2.10 7.80 6.73
C LEU A 99 2.99 6.58 6.89
N ILE A 100 3.24 5.89 5.78
CA ILE A 100 4.10 4.72 5.72
C ILE A 100 5.24 5.01 4.76
N ARG A 101 6.48 4.67 5.14
CA ARG A 101 7.66 4.76 4.28
C ARG A 101 8.22 3.39 3.97
N THR A 102 8.80 3.25 2.78
CA THR A 102 9.65 2.10 2.44
C THR A 102 10.97 2.22 3.16
N ASP A 103 11.46 1.14 3.76
CA ASP A 103 12.82 1.03 4.27
C ASP A 103 13.61 -0.02 3.46
N PRO A 104 14.43 0.43 2.49
CA PRO A 104 15.23 -0.48 1.68
C PRO A 104 16.33 -1.21 2.46
N ALA A 105 16.74 -0.75 3.65
CA ALA A 105 17.79 -1.40 4.43
C ALA A 105 17.29 -2.71 5.06
N ASN A 106 16.05 -2.71 5.56
CA ASN A 106 15.44 -3.86 6.24
C ASN A 106 14.41 -4.61 5.38
N PHE A 107 14.25 -4.23 4.11
CA PHE A 107 13.22 -4.75 3.20
C PHE A 107 11.79 -4.71 3.80
N ASP A 108 11.52 -3.71 4.64
CA ASP A 108 10.25 -3.57 5.37
C ASP A 108 9.63 -2.18 5.12
N TYR A 109 8.41 -2.00 5.61
CA TYR A 109 7.71 -0.73 5.63
C TYR A 109 7.66 -0.20 7.05
N VAL A 110 8.06 1.06 7.24
CA VAL A 110 8.04 1.72 8.54
C VAL A 110 6.85 2.68 8.61
N ILE A 111 6.06 2.55 9.69
CA ILE A 111 5.00 3.51 9.98
C ILE A 111 5.64 4.75 10.58
N VAL A 112 5.48 5.90 9.92
CA VAL A 112 5.98 7.19 10.41
C VAL A 112 4.97 7.81 11.35
N SER A 113 3.68 7.80 10.97
CA SER A 113 2.63 8.40 11.80
C SER A 113 1.24 7.82 11.54
N GLY A 114 0.36 8.03 12.52
CA GLY A 114 -1.08 7.74 12.42
C GLY A 114 -1.49 6.30 12.69
N ALA A 115 -0.55 5.36 12.79
CA ALA A 115 -0.84 3.96 13.10
C ALA A 115 0.28 3.30 13.92
N ARG A 116 -0.07 2.19 14.57
CA ARG A 116 0.88 1.33 15.30
C ARG A 116 0.85 -0.07 14.70
N ARG A 117 2.02 -0.66 14.47
CA ARG A 117 2.14 -2.05 14.00
C ARG A 117 1.68 -3.01 15.10
N LYS A 118 0.83 -3.97 14.76
CA LYS A 118 0.48 -5.09 15.64
C LYS A 118 1.63 -6.11 15.58
N GLU A 119 2.34 -6.28 16.68
CA GLU A 119 3.34 -7.34 16.81
C GLU A 119 2.62 -8.68 16.92
N GLN A 120 2.79 -9.55 15.93
CA GLN A 120 2.33 -10.93 16.00
C GLN A 120 3.52 -11.81 16.37
N ARG A 121 3.80 -11.90 17.67
CA ARG A 121 4.66 -12.98 18.16
C ARG A 121 3.88 -14.27 18.01
N TRP A 122 4.33 -15.13 17.11
CA TRP A 122 3.99 -16.54 17.14
C TRP A 122 4.47 -17.13 18.47
N ILE A 123 3.60 -17.15 19.49
CA ILE A 123 3.88 -17.98 20.66
C ILE A 123 3.67 -19.40 20.15
N GLN A 124 4.76 -20.08 19.81
CA GLN A 124 4.78 -21.52 19.65
C GLN A 124 4.43 -22.10 21.02
N GLN A 125 3.13 -22.21 21.31
CA GLN A 125 2.64 -22.86 22.53
C GLN A 125 3.11 -24.30 22.44
N ARG A 126 4.26 -24.59 23.07
CA ARG A 126 4.63 -25.96 23.44
C ARG A 126 3.44 -26.46 24.22
N MET A 127 2.65 -27.35 23.60
CA MET A 127 1.65 -28.14 24.29
C MET A 127 2.39 -28.91 25.38
N VAL A 128 2.49 -28.32 26.58
CA VAL A 128 2.83 -29.05 27.79
C VAL A 128 1.60 -29.91 28.05
N LYS A 129 1.56 -31.09 27.41
CA LYS A 129 0.65 -32.17 27.80
C LYS A 129 0.97 -32.44 29.27
N SER A 130 0.14 -31.92 30.16
CA SER A 130 0.15 -32.33 31.56
C SER A 130 -0.16 -33.82 31.56
N ARG A 131 0.90 -34.64 31.64
CA ARG A 131 0.80 -36.01 32.09
C ARG A 131 0.27 -35.91 33.52
N ARG A 132 -1.06 -35.93 33.69
CA ARG A 132 -1.68 -36.35 34.93
C ARG A 132 -1.18 -37.77 35.17
N ARG A 133 -0.05 -37.90 35.86
CA ARG A 133 0.35 -39.14 36.51
C ARG A 133 -0.74 -39.38 37.56
N THR A 134 -1.71 -40.23 37.24
CA THR A 134 -2.50 -40.93 38.24
C THR A 134 -1.53 -41.80 39.04
N ALA A 135 -0.92 -41.18 40.04
CA ALA A 135 -0.18 -41.88 41.07
C ALA A 135 -1.20 -42.63 41.93
N ARG A 136 -1.05 -43.96 41.93
CA ARG A 136 -1.18 -44.84 43.10
C ARG A 136 -2.27 -44.48 44.11
N GLN A 137 -3.39 -45.20 44.05
CA GLN A 137 -4.02 -45.73 45.25
C GLN A 137 -4.05 -47.26 45.13
N SER A 138 -2.95 -47.87 45.56
CA SER A 138 -2.95 -49.22 46.11
C SER A 138 -2.98 -49.04 47.62
N VAL A 139 -4.15 -49.14 48.23
CA VAL A 139 -4.32 -49.29 49.68
C VAL A 139 -5.48 -50.26 49.90
N ALA A 140 -5.20 -51.26 50.75
CA ALA A 140 -6.03 -52.36 51.23
C ALA A 140 -6.24 -53.54 50.25
#